data_AF-A0A558H2G8-F1
#
_entry.id   AF-A0A558H2G8-F1
#
_cell.length_a   1.000
_cell.length_b   1.000
_cell.length_c   1.000
_cell.angle_alpha   90.00
_cell.angle_beta   90.00
_cell.angle_gamma   90.00
#
_symmetry.space_group_name_H-M   'P 1'
#
loop_
_entity.id
_entity.type
_entity.pdbx_description
1 polymer ?
#
loop_
_entity_poly.entity_id
_entity_poly.type
_entity_poly.pdbx_seq_one_letter_code
_entity_poly.pdbx_strand_id
1 'polypeptide(L)'
;MDFLSDISLVDGPFLWFSIACGAAGGAYLLWWPRRTWPLIVAASLIISVGVVALVHWILIDLLATFSENLPFETLAWSVPAVAAVLLCGVRFPRNSWRGRSLSVVAMLGVVLLCVVQVNLYFGLNKSVADLLGTAVARIQPLEAGLERNPDAKTGPSLSAWKAPESMPGSGIVRRADIPGTASGFAAREAYIYLPPAYQTTPRPSLPVLVLFAGQPGGPADWLSGGQLRLLLDRFAAEHDGLAPVTVVVDPNGSANANTMCMDSRIAQVDTYLSQDVPAWIANTLDVSRDHQQWAVGGFSFGGTCAMQMGTAHPGIFSSILGFAAEREPALAKDRSKTIADSFDGDIEAFEANTPLVMMEQRNYAGSGVYLVSGEADHEFTAYMLELAQAARNAGFETEDNSIPHAGHSWDAVIRGMPGALDFLASRWGLPQ
;
A
#
# COMPACT_ATOMS: atom_id res chain seq x y z
N MET A 1 -24.27 4.56 -16.54
CA MET A 1 -23.02 5.35 -16.65
C MET A 1 -21.80 4.51 -16.28
N ASP A 2 -21.96 3.18 -16.14
CA ASP A 2 -20.94 2.28 -15.60
C ASP A 2 -19.88 1.85 -16.64
N PHE A 3 -20.14 2.02 -17.94
CA PHE A 3 -19.12 1.71 -18.97
C PHE A 3 -17.86 2.59 -18.83
N LEU A 4 -18.00 3.86 -18.43
CA LEU A 4 -16.85 4.76 -18.28
C LEU A 4 -16.06 4.48 -17.00
N SER A 5 -16.72 3.98 -15.94
CA SER A 5 -16.06 3.68 -14.67
C SER A 5 -15.13 2.47 -14.80
N ASP A 6 -15.50 1.51 -15.63
CA ASP A 6 -14.80 0.23 -15.75
C ASP A 6 -13.67 0.26 -16.80
N ILE A 7 -13.43 1.43 -17.42
CA ILE A 7 -12.31 1.59 -18.34
C ILE A 7 -11.01 1.41 -17.58
N SER A 8 -10.23 0.41 -18.00
CA SER A 8 -8.88 0.20 -17.51
C SER A 8 -7.95 1.33 -17.96
N LEU A 9 -7.16 1.83 -17.01
CA LEU A 9 -6.11 2.83 -17.20
C LEU A 9 -4.73 2.21 -17.40
N VAL A 10 -4.60 0.91 -17.10
CA VAL A 10 -3.32 0.18 -17.04
C VAL A 10 -3.15 -0.84 -18.16
N ASP A 11 -4.22 -1.16 -18.89
CA ASP A 11 -4.16 -1.99 -20.08
C ASP A 11 -5.24 -1.57 -21.10
N GLY A 12 -5.30 -2.28 -22.23
CA GLY A 12 -6.34 -2.10 -23.21
C GLY A 12 -6.29 -0.76 -23.98
N PRO A 13 -7.43 -0.31 -24.55
CA PRO A 13 -7.46 0.79 -25.51
C PRO A 13 -6.97 2.13 -24.96
N PHE A 14 -7.20 2.41 -23.67
CA PHE A 14 -6.79 3.69 -23.08
C PHE A 14 -5.27 3.82 -22.99
N LEU A 15 -4.57 2.74 -22.60
CA LEU A 15 -3.11 2.72 -22.58
C LEU A 15 -2.55 2.94 -24.00
N TRP A 16 -3.07 2.23 -25.00
CA TRP A 16 -2.63 2.43 -26.38
C TRP A 16 -2.94 3.84 -26.90
N PHE A 17 -4.08 4.41 -26.50
CA PHE A 17 -4.43 5.78 -26.82
C PHE A 17 -3.45 6.79 -26.19
N SER A 18 -3.07 6.61 -24.92
CA SER A 18 -2.10 7.50 -24.26
C SER A 18 -0.71 7.40 -24.91
N ILE A 19 -0.27 6.19 -25.26
CA ILE A 19 0.98 5.95 -26.02
C ILE A 19 0.94 6.66 -27.36
N ALA A 20 -0.13 6.49 -28.15
CA ALA A 20 -0.27 7.14 -29.45
C ALA A 20 -0.28 8.68 -29.33
N CYS A 21 -1.01 9.22 -28.36
CA CYS A 21 -1.06 10.66 -28.09
C CYS A 21 0.31 11.21 -27.66
N GLY A 22 1.00 10.51 -26.77
CA GLY A 22 2.33 10.90 -26.31
C GLY A 22 3.38 10.83 -27.41
N ALA A 23 3.37 9.77 -28.23
CA ALA A 23 4.29 9.63 -29.36
C ALA A 23 4.05 10.70 -30.43
N ALA A 24 2.79 10.94 -30.82
CA ALA A 24 2.44 11.96 -31.80
C ALA A 24 2.73 13.37 -31.27
N GLY A 25 2.39 13.64 -30.00
CA GLY A 25 2.66 14.90 -29.33
C GLY A 25 4.16 15.17 -29.21
N GLY A 26 4.93 14.16 -28.82
CA GLY A 26 6.38 14.19 -28.76
C GLY A 26 6.99 14.49 -30.13
N ALA A 27 6.60 13.75 -31.17
CA ALA A 27 7.06 13.99 -32.53
C ALA A 27 6.76 15.43 -33.01
N TYR A 28 5.56 15.94 -32.73
CA TYR A 28 5.18 17.31 -33.04
C TYR A 28 6.04 18.35 -32.31
N LEU A 29 6.25 18.17 -31.00
CA LEU A 29 7.03 19.10 -30.19
C LEU A 29 8.52 19.06 -30.54
N LEU A 30 9.07 17.88 -30.84
CA LEU A 30 10.47 17.70 -31.22
C LEU A 30 10.75 18.23 -32.64
N TRP A 31 9.77 18.28 -33.52
CA TRP A 31 9.94 18.73 -34.90
C TRP A 31 9.51 20.19 -35.13
N TRP A 32 10.44 21.05 -35.54
CA TRP A 32 10.15 22.34 -36.16
C TRP A 32 11.18 22.60 -37.27
N PRO A 33 10.77 23.01 -38.49
CA PRO A 33 11.68 23.43 -39.56
C PRO A 33 12.41 24.76 -39.25
N ARG A 34 13.22 24.78 -38.18
CA ARG A 34 14.11 25.89 -37.80
C ARG A 34 15.47 25.34 -37.41
N ARG A 35 16.54 25.95 -37.93
CA ARG A 35 17.92 25.49 -37.68
C ARG A 35 18.32 25.49 -36.20
N THR A 36 17.75 26.38 -35.40
CA THR A 36 18.01 26.47 -33.95
C THR A 36 17.14 25.54 -33.11
N TRP A 37 16.15 24.87 -33.71
CA TRP A 37 15.20 24.04 -32.95
C TRP A 37 15.85 22.84 -32.25
N PRO A 38 16.80 22.10 -32.86
CA PRO A 38 17.50 21.02 -32.15
C PRO A 38 18.23 21.50 -30.90
N LEU A 39 18.81 22.72 -30.92
CA LEU A 39 19.46 23.32 -29.75
C LEU A 39 18.44 23.66 -28.66
N ILE A 40 17.26 24.15 -29.03
CA ILE A 40 16.17 24.41 -28.08
C ILE A 40 15.67 23.10 -27.46
N VAL A 41 15.52 22.03 -28.25
CA VAL A 41 15.14 20.70 -27.75
C VAL A 41 16.16 20.17 -26.75
N ALA A 42 17.45 20.24 -27.10
CA ALA A 42 18.53 19.82 -26.20
C ALA A 42 18.55 20.67 -24.91
N ALA A 43 18.43 22.00 -25.02
CA ALA A 43 18.36 22.89 -23.87
C ALA A 43 17.15 22.60 -22.98
N SER A 44 15.96 22.41 -23.55
CA SER A 44 14.75 22.04 -22.81
C SER A 44 14.93 20.71 -22.07
N LEU A 45 15.57 19.72 -22.68
CA LEU A 45 15.83 18.43 -22.03
C LEU A 45 16.78 18.59 -20.84
N ILE A 46 17.90 19.30 -21.01
CA ILE A 46 18.86 19.56 -19.92
C ILE A 46 18.20 20.33 -18.77
N ILE A 47 17.43 21.39 -19.09
CA ILE A 47 16.68 22.15 -18.08
C ILE A 47 15.67 21.24 -17.37
N SER A 48 14.98 20.36 -18.10
CA SER A 48 13.99 19.45 -17.50
C SER A 48 14.64 18.47 -16.52
N VAL A 49 15.80 17.90 -16.87
CA VAL A 49 16.58 17.07 -15.94
C VAL A 49 16.96 17.86 -14.68
N GLY A 50 17.45 19.09 -14.85
CA GLY A 50 17.79 19.96 -13.72
C GLY A 50 16.58 20.32 -12.84
N VAL A 51 15.42 20.61 -13.45
CA VAL A 51 14.17 20.90 -12.73
C VAL A 51 13.68 19.68 -11.97
N VAL A 52 13.65 18.49 -12.60
CA VAL A 52 13.23 17.25 -11.93
C VAL A 52 14.17 16.92 -10.78
N ALA A 53 15.48 17.03 -10.97
CA ALA A 53 16.46 16.81 -9.90
C ALA A 53 16.31 17.81 -8.75
N LEU A 54 16.07 19.09 -9.05
CA LEU A 54 15.84 20.12 -8.03
C LEU A 54 14.54 19.89 -7.26
N VAL A 55 13.45 19.55 -7.94
CA VAL A 55 12.17 19.25 -7.29
C VAL A 55 12.30 18.00 -6.43
N HIS A 56 12.96 16.96 -6.93
CA HIS A 56 13.26 15.75 -6.16
C HIS A 56 14.04 16.08 -4.89
N TRP A 57 15.14 16.83 -5.00
CA TRP A 57 15.92 17.29 -3.84
C TRP A 57 15.09 18.14 -2.86
N ILE A 58 14.22 19.03 -3.35
CA ILE A 58 13.33 19.80 -2.48
C ILE A 58 12.36 18.89 -1.72
N LEU A 59 11.74 17.91 -2.39
CA LEU A 59 10.78 17.01 -1.76
C LEU A 59 11.43 16.11 -0.70
N ILE A 60 12.61 15.57 -0.99
CA ILE A 60 13.30 14.62 -0.11
C ILE A 60 14.09 15.33 0.97
N ASP A 61 15.01 16.23 0.60
CA ASP A 61 16.00 16.77 1.52
C ASP A 61 15.53 18.06 2.23
N LEU A 62 14.73 18.90 1.56
CA LEU A 62 14.25 20.16 2.14
C LEU A 62 12.93 20.01 2.90
N LEU A 63 11.94 19.39 2.25
CA LEU A 63 10.59 19.26 2.79
C LEU A 63 10.38 17.97 3.58
N ALA A 64 11.26 16.96 3.43
CA ALA A 64 11.09 15.63 4.02
C ALA A 64 9.67 15.07 3.77
N THR A 65 9.20 15.18 2.53
CA THR A 65 7.88 14.66 2.14
C THR A 65 7.88 13.13 2.10
N PHE A 66 9.03 12.53 1.79
CA PHE A 66 9.27 11.09 1.82
C PHE A 66 10.60 10.82 2.53
N SER A 67 10.71 9.67 3.19
CA SER A 67 11.94 9.19 3.84
C SER A 67 12.93 8.60 2.84
N GLU A 68 12.46 8.11 1.69
CA GLU A 68 13.27 7.49 0.64
C GLU A 68 13.29 8.31 -0.65
N ASN A 69 14.15 7.92 -1.59
CA ASN A 69 14.20 8.55 -2.90
C ASN A 69 13.08 8.02 -3.80
N LEU A 70 12.52 8.89 -4.66
CA LEU A 70 11.62 8.46 -5.72
C LEU A 70 12.32 7.51 -6.70
N PRO A 71 11.61 6.48 -7.19
CA PRO A 71 12.14 5.53 -8.17
C PRO A 71 12.66 6.22 -9.43
N PHE A 72 13.73 5.67 -10.00
CA PHE A 72 14.37 6.21 -11.19
C PHE A 72 13.38 6.31 -12.36
N GLU A 73 12.52 5.32 -12.56
CA GLU A 73 11.52 5.29 -13.62
C GLU A 73 10.54 6.47 -13.50
N THR A 74 10.14 6.81 -12.28
CA THR A 74 9.25 7.95 -12.00
C THR A 74 9.94 9.27 -12.34
N LEU A 75 11.22 9.42 -11.95
CA LEU A 75 12.02 10.58 -12.32
C LEU A 75 12.22 10.66 -13.84
N ALA A 76 12.52 9.54 -14.49
CA ALA A 76 12.74 9.46 -15.93
C ALA A 76 11.50 9.84 -16.75
N TRP A 77 10.30 9.43 -16.32
CA TRP A 77 9.04 9.84 -16.96
C TRP A 77 8.62 11.28 -16.64
N SER A 78 9.11 11.85 -15.53
CA SER A 78 8.87 13.26 -15.21
C SER A 78 9.64 14.22 -16.14
N VAL A 79 10.82 13.82 -16.64
CA VAL A 79 11.64 14.63 -17.55
C VAL A 79 10.91 14.99 -18.87
N PRO A 80 10.37 14.04 -19.66
CA PRO A 80 9.65 14.37 -20.89
C PRO A 80 8.37 15.19 -20.65
N ALA A 81 7.69 15.03 -19.50
CA ALA A 81 6.55 15.86 -19.13
C ALA A 81 6.96 17.34 -18.97
N VAL A 82 8.02 17.61 -18.19
CA VAL A 82 8.57 18.97 -18.03
C VAL A 82 9.07 19.52 -19.36
N ALA A 83 9.77 18.69 -20.17
CA ALA A 83 10.28 19.09 -21.47
C ALA A 83 9.14 19.49 -22.42
N ALA A 84 8.02 18.76 -22.40
CA ALA A 84 6.85 19.07 -23.20
C ALA A 84 6.22 20.42 -22.84
N VAL A 85 6.15 20.75 -21.54
CA VAL A 85 5.69 22.05 -21.04
C VAL A 85 6.61 23.17 -21.52
N LEU A 86 7.93 23.01 -21.35
CA LEU A 86 8.92 24.00 -21.80
C LEU A 86 8.86 24.21 -23.32
N LEU A 87 8.84 23.14 -24.10
CA LEU A 87 8.76 23.22 -25.55
C LEU A 87 7.46 23.91 -25.98
N CYS A 88 6.31 23.54 -25.39
CA CYS A 88 5.03 24.21 -25.64
C CYS A 88 5.12 25.72 -25.39
N GLY A 89 5.68 26.14 -24.25
CA GLY A 89 5.90 27.54 -23.91
C GLY A 89 6.78 28.28 -24.92
N VAL A 90 7.86 27.65 -25.39
CA VAL A 90 8.74 28.24 -26.42
C VAL A 90 8.04 28.36 -27.78
N ARG A 91 7.16 27.39 -28.14
CA ARG A 91 6.39 27.43 -29.39
C ARG A 91 5.24 28.44 -29.36
N PHE A 92 4.67 28.69 -28.20
CA PHE A 92 3.45 29.49 -28.01
C PHE A 92 3.50 30.89 -28.67
N PRO A 93 4.51 31.76 -28.41
CA PRO A 93 4.55 33.10 -29.00
C PRO A 93 4.84 33.08 -30.51
N ARG A 94 5.38 31.98 -31.03
CA ARG A 94 5.89 31.83 -32.40
C ARG A 94 4.89 31.17 -33.36
N ASN A 95 3.75 30.72 -32.85
CA ASN A 95 2.72 30.01 -33.60
C ASN A 95 1.48 30.86 -33.85
N SER A 96 0.77 30.55 -34.94
CA SER A 96 -0.62 30.97 -35.17
C SER A 96 -1.55 30.36 -34.12
N TRP A 97 -2.80 30.84 -34.03
CA TRP A 97 -3.77 30.27 -33.07
C TRP A 97 -3.93 28.75 -33.21
N ARG A 98 -3.97 28.23 -34.46
CA ARG A 98 -4.01 26.78 -34.73
C ARG A 98 -2.74 26.07 -34.24
N GLY A 99 -1.57 26.67 -34.46
CA GLY A 99 -0.31 26.11 -33.98
C GLY A 99 -0.19 26.13 -32.46
N ARG A 100 -0.78 27.14 -31.78
CA ARG A 100 -0.87 27.20 -30.31
C ARG A 100 -1.74 26.08 -29.79
N SER A 101 -2.95 25.92 -30.34
CA SER A 101 -3.85 24.82 -29.98
C SER A 101 -3.17 23.46 -30.19
N LEU A 102 -2.51 23.25 -31.31
CA LEU A 102 -1.80 22.00 -31.60
C LEU A 102 -0.62 21.75 -30.64
N SER A 103 0.11 22.80 -30.23
CA SER A 103 1.19 22.70 -29.24
C SER A 103 0.67 22.33 -27.86
N VAL A 104 -0.47 22.90 -27.45
CA VAL A 104 -1.13 22.54 -26.18
C VAL A 104 -1.62 21.10 -26.21
N VAL A 105 -2.30 20.68 -27.28
CA VAL A 105 -2.77 19.28 -27.43
C VAL A 105 -1.60 18.30 -27.43
N ALA A 106 -0.52 18.61 -28.15
CA ALA A 106 0.68 17.78 -28.16
C ALA A 106 1.33 17.69 -26.77
N MET A 107 1.41 18.79 -26.04
CA MET A 107 1.93 18.82 -24.66
C MET A 107 1.06 17.98 -23.72
N LEU A 108 -0.26 18.14 -23.78
CA LEU A 108 -1.19 17.33 -22.99
C LEU A 108 -1.08 15.85 -23.31
N GLY A 109 -0.87 15.47 -24.58
CA GLY A 109 -0.64 14.09 -24.99
C GLY A 109 0.61 13.48 -24.37
N VAL A 110 1.73 14.23 -24.33
CA VAL A 110 2.97 13.77 -23.66
C VAL A 110 2.79 13.67 -22.16
N VAL A 111 2.19 14.69 -21.52
CA VAL A 111 1.93 14.68 -20.08
C VAL A 111 1.01 13.53 -19.69
N LEU A 112 -0.06 13.27 -20.47
CA LEU A 112 -0.95 12.13 -20.25
C LEU A 112 -0.18 10.81 -20.27
N LEU A 113 0.67 10.59 -21.28
CA LEU A 113 1.49 9.38 -21.34
C LEU A 113 2.38 9.26 -20.10
N CYS A 114 3.06 10.33 -19.69
CA CYS A 114 3.96 10.29 -18.53
C CYS A 114 3.19 9.97 -17.23
N VAL A 115 2.02 10.57 -17.02
CA VAL A 115 1.14 10.28 -15.87
C VAL A 115 0.68 8.82 -15.87
N VAL A 116 0.30 8.28 -17.04
CA VAL A 116 -0.10 6.87 -17.16
C VAL A 116 1.06 5.94 -16.85
N GLN A 117 2.29 6.27 -17.29
CA GLN A 117 3.47 5.45 -17.02
C GLN A 117 3.88 5.47 -15.54
N VAL A 118 3.75 6.61 -14.86
CA VAL A 118 3.94 6.68 -13.40
C VAL A 118 2.86 5.88 -12.66
N ASN A 119 1.58 5.97 -13.09
CA ASN A 119 0.52 5.16 -12.51
C ASN A 119 0.74 3.66 -12.73
N LEU A 120 1.26 3.26 -13.90
CA LEU A 120 1.64 1.88 -14.21
C LEU A 120 2.77 1.38 -13.32
N TYR A 121 3.78 2.21 -13.07
CA TYR A 121 4.89 1.86 -12.20
C TYR A 121 4.40 1.47 -10.81
N PHE A 122 3.61 2.34 -10.16
CA PHE A 122 3.14 2.11 -8.79
C PHE A 122 1.93 1.17 -8.70
N GLY A 123 1.14 1.04 -9.77
CA GLY A 123 -0.09 0.25 -9.78
C GLY A 123 -1.23 0.88 -8.98
N LEU A 124 -1.30 2.22 -8.91
CA LEU A 124 -2.23 2.93 -8.01
C LEU A 124 -3.70 2.78 -8.43
N ASN A 125 -4.01 3.15 -9.69
CA ASN A 125 -5.39 3.15 -10.19
C ASN A 125 -5.49 2.24 -11.40
N LYS A 126 -6.28 1.16 -11.29
CA LYS A 126 -6.53 0.26 -12.41
C LYS A 126 -7.62 0.79 -13.33
N SER A 127 -8.64 1.41 -12.77
CA SER A 127 -9.81 1.89 -13.52
C SER A 127 -10.06 3.38 -13.33
N VAL A 128 -10.92 3.95 -14.17
CA VAL A 128 -11.46 5.31 -13.97
C VAL A 128 -12.22 5.41 -12.64
N ALA A 129 -12.90 4.34 -12.23
CA ALA A 129 -13.61 4.30 -10.95
C ALA A 129 -12.68 4.49 -9.75
N ASP A 130 -11.49 3.88 -9.80
CA ASP A 130 -10.45 4.00 -8.78
C ASP A 130 -9.90 5.43 -8.77
N LEU A 131 -9.54 5.95 -9.96
CA LEU A 131 -9.01 7.30 -10.10
C LEU A 131 -9.96 8.38 -9.56
N LEU A 132 -11.27 8.19 -9.76
CA LEU A 132 -12.30 9.10 -9.27
C LEU A 132 -12.78 8.79 -7.84
N GLY A 133 -12.26 7.74 -7.19
CA GLY A 133 -12.66 7.29 -5.85
C GLY A 133 -14.09 6.71 -5.78
N THR A 134 -14.77 6.57 -6.91
CA THR A 134 -16.18 6.13 -6.97
C THR A 134 -16.37 4.65 -6.67
N ALA A 135 -15.34 3.82 -6.89
CA ALA A 135 -15.37 2.41 -6.53
C ALA A 135 -15.54 2.23 -5.02
N VAL A 136 -14.77 3.00 -4.25
CA VAL A 136 -14.72 2.91 -2.79
C VAL A 136 -15.91 3.62 -2.14
N ALA A 137 -16.41 4.71 -2.75
CA ALA A 137 -17.59 5.42 -2.28
C ALA A 137 -18.89 4.58 -2.32
N ARG A 138 -18.93 3.49 -3.10
CA ARG A 138 -20.09 2.58 -3.16
C ARG A 138 -20.10 1.53 -2.04
N ILE A 139 -19.02 1.40 -1.27
CA ILE A 139 -18.91 0.43 -0.18
C ILE A 139 -19.89 0.80 0.92
N GLN A 140 -20.67 -0.17 1.38
CA GLN A 140 -21.67 0.04 2.41
C GLN A 140 -21.03 0.02 3.82
N PRO A 141 -21.57 0.78 4.78
CA PRO A 141 -21.22 0.63 6.19
C PRO A 141 -21.46 -0.81 6.66
N LEU A 142 -20.65 -1.29 7.61
CA LEU A 142 -20.88 -2.58 8.26
C LEU A 142 -22.28 -2.58 8.91
N GLU A 143 -23.13 -3.54 8.51
CA GLU A 143 -24.49 -3.64 9.05
C GLU A 143 -24.53 -4.57 10.27
N ALA A 144 -25.45 -4.32 11.21
CA ALA A 144 -25.60 -5.09 12.45
C ALA A 144 -25.82 -6.61 12.24
N GLY A 145 -26.34 -7.04 11.08
CA GLY A 145 -26.48 -8.46 10.75
C GLY A 145 -25.15 -9.18 10.48
N LEU A 146 -24.10 -8.43 10.15
CA LEU A 146 -22.73 -8.93 9.97
C LEU A 146 -21.88 -8.77 11.23
N GLU A 147 -22.33 -7.99 12.20
CA GLU A 147 -21.66 -7.88 13.49
C GLU A 147 -21.80 -9.18 14.30
N ARG A 148 -20.92 -9.31 15.29
CA ARG A 148 -20.95 -10.37 16.29
C ARG A 148 -22.19 -10.20 17.16
N ASN A 149 -22.95 -11.28 17.32
CA ASN A 149 -23.95 -11.35 18.37
C ASN A 149 -23.26 -11.74 19.69
N PRO A 150 -23.29 -10.90 20.75
CA PRO A 150 -22.64 -11.21 22.03
C PRO A 150 -23.12 -12.51 22.69
N ASP A 151 -24.37 -12.91 22.41
CA ASP A 151 -25.00 -14.12 22.97
C ASP A 151 -24.80 -15.35 22.08
N ALA A 152 -24.21 -15.20 20.88
CA ALA A 152 -23.94 -16.32 20.01
C ALA A 152 -22.83 -17.21 20.59
N LYS A 153 -23.03 -18.53 20.49
CA LYS A 153 -21.99 -19.50 20.80
C LYS A 153 -20.84 -19.35 19.81
N THR A 154 -19.62 -19.61 20.27
CA THR A 154 -18.44 -19.68 19.40
C THR A 154 -18.71 -20.63 18.24
N GLY A 155 -18.37 -20.17 17.04
CA GLY A 155 -18.44 -20.96 15.82
C GLY A 155 -17.61 -22.25 15.89
N PRO A 156 -17.88 -23.24 15.01
CA PRO A 156 -17.01 -24.40 14.88
C PRO A 156 -15.58 -24.00 14.50
N SER A 157 -14.62 -24.85 14.84
CA SER A 157 -13.24 -24.71 14.33
C SER A 157 -13.21 -24.82 12.81
N LEU A 158 -12.18 -24.25 12.19
CA LEU A 158 -11.99 -24.28 10.73
C LEU A 158 -12.09 -25.70 10.16
N SER A 159 -11.46 -26.68 10.81
CA SER A 159 -11.47 -28.09 10.42
C SER A 159 -12.80 -28.82 10.63
N ALA A 160 -13.66 -28.32 11.54
CA ALA A 160 -14.96 -28.93 11.84
C ALA A 160 -16.11 -28.27 11.08
N TRP A 161 -15.88 -27.07 10.52
CA TRP A 161 -16.85 -26.35 9.73
C TRP A 161 -17.01 -26.97 8.35
N LYS A 162 -18.22 -26.88 7.79
CA LYS A 162 -18.53 -27.35 6.44
C LYS A 162 -19.33 -26.28 5.72
N ALA A 163 -18.94 -25.98 4.49
CA ALA A 163 -19.64 -25.02 3.66
C ALA A 163 -21.09 -25.47 3.41
N PRO A 164 -22.11 -24.64 3.73
CA PRO A 164 -23.48 -24.91 3.35
C PRO A 164 -23.70 -24.62 1.87
N GLU A 165 -24.66 -25.31 1.24
CA GLU A 165 -25.03 -25.07 -0.17
C GLU A 165 -25.48 -23.64 -0.46
N SER A 166 -25.97 -22.92 0.57
CA SER A 166 -26.42 -21.54 0.47
C SER A 166 -25.29 -20.51 0.59
N MET A 167 -24.03 -20.93 0.73
CA MET A 167 -22.90 -20.02 0.86
C MET A 167 -22.72 -19.20 -0.43
N PRO A 168 -22.55 -17.87 -0.34
CA PRO A 168 -22.26 -17.05 -1.51
C PRO A 168 -20.88 -17.39 -2.09
N GLY A 169 -20.70 -17.25 -3.41
CA GLY A 169 -19.42 -17.57 -4.06
C GLY A 169 -18.30 -16.53 -3.92
N SER A 170 -18.55 -15.41 -3.22
CA SER A 170 -17.55 -14.35 -3.02
C SER A 170 -17.76 -13.66 -1.67
N GLY A 171 -16.67 -13.11 -1.15
CA GLY A 171 -16.67 -12.25 0.01
C GLY A 171 -17.27 -10.88 -0.29
N ILE A 172 -17.44 -10.11 0.76
CA ILE A 172 -17.98 -8.75 0.72
C ILE A 172 -17.04 -7.80 1.45
N VAL A 173 -17.04 -6.53 1.03
CA VAL A 173 -16.30 -5.46 1.70
C VAL A 173 -17.28 -4.51 2.37
N ARG A 174 -16.94 -4.07 3.58
CA ARG A 174 -17.66 -3.06 4.36
C ARG A 174 -16.72 -1.99 4.85
N ARG A 175 -17.28 -0.85 5.23
CA ARG A 175 -16.54 0.25 5.85
C ARG A 175 -17.03 0.49 7.27
N ALA A 176 -16.13 0.85 8.18
CA ALA A 176 -16.48 1.16 9.56
C ALA A 176 -15.48 2.13 10.17
N ASP A 177 -15.95 2.92 11.14
CA ASP A 177 -15.10 3.73 12.01
C ASP A 177 -14.60 2.87 13.18
N ILE A 178 -13.30 2.93 13.43
CA ILE A 178 -12.67 2.31 14.61
C ILE A 178 -12.27 3.44 15.56
N PRO A 179 -12.95 3.60 16.71
CA PRO A 179 -12.68 4.71 17.61
C PRO A 179 -11.36 4.50 18.37
N GLY A 180 -10.49 5.52 18.36
CA GLY A 180 -9.29 5.58 19.20
C GLY A 180 -9.65 5.86 20.67
N THR A 181 -10.28 4.92 21.35
CA THR A 181 -10.83 5.10 22.71
C THR A 181 -9.72 5.22 23.76
N ALA A 182 -8.67 4.42 23.63
CA ALA A 182 -7.48 4.47 24.48
C ALA A 182 -6.45 5.48 23.95
N SER A 183 -6.21 5.48 22.64
CA SER A 183 -5.20 6.33 22.00
C SER A 183 -5.59 7.80 21.85
N GLY A 184 -6.89 8.11 21.76
CA GLY A 184 -7.38 9.41 21.29
C GLY A 184 -7.09 9.68 19.80
N PHE A 185 -6.60 8.68 19.06
CA PHE A 185 -6.22 8.84 17.66
C PHE A 185 -7.44 8.89 16.74
N ALA A 186 -7.43 9.84 15.80
CA ALA A 186 -8.48 10.02 14.81
C ALA A 186 -8.06 9.39 13.47
N ALA A 187 -8.32 8.09 13.33
CA ALA A 187 -8.10 7.37 12.09
C ALA A 187 -9.16 7.69 11.04
N ARG A 188 -8.82 7.57 9.76
CA ARG A 188 -9.81 7.48 8.67
C ARG A 188 -10.52 6.13 8.71
N GLU A 189 -11.67 6.08 8.03
CA GLU A 189 -12.53 4.91 7.94
C GLU A 189 -11.76 3.64 7.49
N ALA A 190 -11.99 2.53 8.18
CA ALA A 190 -11.40 1.23 7.89
C ALA A 190 -12.23 0.45 6.85
N TYR A 191 -11.58 -0.49 6.16
CA TYR A 191 -12.27 -1.43 5.26
C TYR A 191 -12.14 -2.86 5.77
N ILE A 192 -13.26 -3.58 5.77
CA ILE A 192 -13.38 -4.93 6.30
C ILE A 192 -13.77 -5.86 5.15
N TYR A 193 -12.89 -6.77 4.79
CA TYR A 193 -13.23 -7.91 3.95
C TYR A 193 -13.78 -9.05 4.82
N LEU A 194 -14.96 -9.53 4.46
CA LEU A 194 -15.62 -10.68 5.07
C LEU A 194 -15.71 -11.79 4.02
N PRO A 195 -15.08 -12.95 4.26
CA PRO A 195 -15.06 -14.05 3.29
C PRO A 195 -16.45 -14.66 3.06
N PRO A 196 -16.63 -15.48 2.01
CA PRO A 196 -17.81 -16.32 1.81
C PRO A 196 -18.31 -17.00 3.09
N ALA A 197 -17.43 -17.67 3.83
CA ALA A 197 -17.77 -18.42 5.04
C ALA A 197 -18.34 -17.53 6.16
N TYR A 198 -17.92 -16.26 6.27
CA TYR A 198 -18.44 -15.32 7.27
C TYR A 198 -19.92 -14.98 7.03
N GLN A 199 -20.40 -15.15 5.80
CA GLN A 199 -21.79 -14.87 5.43
C GLN A 199 -22.73 -16.07 5.67
N THR A 200 -22.27 -17.11 6.36
CA THR A 200 -23.03 -18.35 6.62
C THR A 200 -23.50 -18.46 8.07
N THR A 201 -24.30 -19.47 8.37
CA THR A 201 -24.72 -19.80 9.74
C THR A 201 -24.67 -21.31 9.95
N PRO A 202 -23.91 -21.83 10.94
CA PRO A 202 -23.01 -21.09 11.83
C PRO A 202 -21.76 -20.57 11.11
N ARG A 203 -21.27 -19.38 11.49
CA ARG A 203 -19.98 -18.84 11.06
C ARG A 203 -18.84 -19.66 11.68
N PRO A 204 -17.77 -20.00 10.95
CA PRO A 204 -16.58 -20.59 11.56
C PRO A 204 -15.79 -19.54 12.36
N SER A 205 -14.96 -20.01 13.30
CA SER A 205 -14.00 -19.16 14.02
C SER A 205 -12.86 -18.74 13.09
N LEU A 206 -13.09 -17.69 12.28
CA LEU A 206 -12.17 -17.25 11.23
C LEU A 206 -10.95 -16.49 11.78
N PRO A 207 -9.76 -16.68 11.20
CA PRO A 207 -8.56 -15.92 11.56
C PRO A 207 -8.68 -14.44 11.18
N VAL A 208 -7.83 -13.61 11.76
CA VAL A 208 -7.81 -12.16 11.55
C VAL A 208 -6.52 -11.75 10.85
N LEU A 209 -6.65 -10.92 9.81
CA LEU A 209 -5.53 -10.23 9.20
C LEU A 209 -5.76 -8.72 9.29
N VAL A 210 -4.92 -8.00 10.03
CA VAL A 210 -4.96 -6.54 10.07
C VAL A 210 -3.96 -6.00 9.07
N LEU A 211 -4.42 -5.18 8.12
CA LEU A 211 -3.55 -4.57 7.10
C LEU A 211 -3.40 -3.08 7.34
N PHE A 212 -2.16 -2.60 7.27
CA PHE A 212 -1.83 -1.19 7.41
C PHE A 212 -1.64 -0.53 6.04
N ALA A 213 -2.23 0.66 5.88
CA ALA A 213 -2.05 1.47 4.69
C ALA A 213 -0.61 2.00 4.59
N GLY A 214 -0.13 2.17 3.35
CA GLY A 214 1.14 2.84 3.08
C GLY A 214 1.06 4.37 3.21
N GLN A 215 2.20 5.03 2.98
CA GLN A 215 2.31 6.47 2.93
C GLN A 215 3.07 6.87 1.65
N PRO A 216 2.60 7.87 0.89
CA PRO A 216 1.30 8.53 1.00
C PRO A 216 0.19 7.56 0.60
N GLY A 217 -1.01 7.76 1.15
CA GLY A 217 -2.14 6.87 0.82
C GLY A 217 -3.15 6.70 1.95
N GLY A 218 -3.93 5.63 1.88
CA GLY A 218 -4.90 5.26 2.90
C GLY A 218 -5.47 3.86 2.71
N PRO A 219 -6.40 3.45 3.59
CA PRO A 219 -6.95 2.09 3.59
C PRO A 219 -7.55 1.66 2.24
N ALA A 220 -8.08 2.61 1.46
CA ALA A 220 -8.67 2.37 0.15
C ALA A 220 -7.66 1.81 -0.89
N ASP A 221 -6.36 2.04 -0.72
CA ASP A 221 -5.33 1.64 -1.68
C ASP A 221 -5.16 0.12 -1.72
N TRP A 222 -5.40 -0.56 -0.59
CA TRP A 222 -5.46 -2.03 -0.55
C TRP A 222 -6.58 -2.60 -1.42
N LEU A 223 -7.71 -1.90 -1.54
CA LEU A 223 -8.83 -2.36 -2.36
C LEU A 223 -8.60 -2.12 -3.85
N SER A 224 -8.06 -0.94 -4.19
CA SER A 224 -7.83 -0.51 -5.57
C SER A 224 -6.51 -1.07 -6.11
N GLY A 225 -5.37 -0.48 -5.72
CA GLY A 225 -4.05 -0.91 -6.14
C GLY A 225 -3.71 -2.33 -5.70
N GLY A 226 -3.98 -2.66 -4.43
CA GLY A 226 -3.69 -3.97 -3.84
C GLY A 226 -4.62 -5.10 -4.26
N GLN A 227 -5.77 -4.78 -4.88
CA GLN A 227 -6.78 -5.76 -5.31
C GLN A 227 -7.18 -6.75 -4.22
N LEU A 228 -7.24 -6.30 -2.95
CA LEU A 228 -7.38 -7.16 -1.79
C LEU A 228 -8.57 -8.15 -1.91
N ARG A 229 -9.72 -7.66 -2.38
CA ARG A 229 -10.91 -8.50 -2.56
C ARG A 229 -10.65 -9.65 -3.54
N LEU A 230 -10.01 -9.36 -4.68
CA LEU A 230 -9.74 -10.37 -5.70
C LEU A 230 -8.81 -11.46 -5.15
N LEU A 231 -7.77 -11.07 -4.42
CA LEU A 231 -6.79 -11.99 -3.85
C LEU A 231 -7.44 -12.87 -2.76
N LEU A 232 -8.21 -12.27 -1.85
CA LEU A 232 -8.87 -13.01 -0.78
C LEU A 232 -10.05 -13.86 -1.26
N ASP A 233 -10.80 -13.42 -2.27
CA ASP A 233 -11.86 -14.24 -2.88
C ASP A 233 -11.28 -15.46 -3.61
N ARG A 234 -10.12 -15.30 -4.26
CA ARG A 234 -9.41 -16.42 -4.87
C ARG A 234 -8.92 -17.40 -3.82
N PHE A 235 -8.26 -16.91 -2.78
CA PHE A 235 -7.84 -17.74 -1.65
C PHE A 235 -9.04 -18.48 -1.04
N ALA A 236 -10.14 -17.76 -0.76
CA ALA A 236 -11.35 -18.37 -0.23
C ALA A 236 -11.89 -19.48 -1.14
N ALA A 237 -11.90 -19.29 -2.47
CA ALA A 237 -12.36 -20.31 -3.41
C ALA A 237 -11.48 -21.57 -3.41
N GLU A 238 -10.17 -21.42 -3.13
CA GLU A 238 -9.21 -22.52 -3.00
C GLU A 238 -9.32 -23.22 -1.62
N HIS A 239 -9.98 -22.61 -0.63
CA HIS A 239 -10.12 -23.10 0.75
C HIS A 239 -11.60 -23.22 1.22
N ASP A 240 -12.50 -23.76 0.40
CA ASP A 240 -13.91 -24.02 0.75
C ASP A 240 -14.70 -22.79 1.25
N GLY A 241 -14.32 -21.59 0.79
CA GLY A 241 -14.90 -20.31 1.20
C GLY A 241 -14.26 -19.70 2.45
N LEU A 242 -13.24 -20.34 3.03
CA LEU A 242 -12.49 -19.85 4.20
C LEU A 242 -11.37 -18.90 3.78
N ALA A 243 -11.31 -17.73 4.40
CA ALA A 243 -10.18 -16.81 4.32
C ALA A 243 -10.13 -15.98 5.62
N PRO A 244 -9.05 -15.27 5.94
CA PRO A 244 -9.07 -14.37 7.10
C PRO A 244 -10.09 -13.25 6.92
N VAL A 245 -10.78 -12.91 8.01
CA VAL A 245 -11.44 -11.61 8.10
C VAL A 245 -10.34 -10.56 8.11
N THR A 246 -10.33 -9.72 7.07
CA THR A 246 -9.23 -8.79 6.85
C THR A 246 -9.69 -7.36 7.13
N VAL A 247 -9.03 -6.67 8.04
CA VAL A 247 -9.36 -5.32 8.47
C VAL A 247 -8.23 -4.38 8.07
N VAL A 248 -8.47 -3.54 7.07
CA VAL A 248 -7.53 -2.53 6.60
C VAL A 248 -7.74 -1.25 7.41
N VAL A 249 -6.74 -0.83 8.16
CA VAL A 249 -6.83 0.32 9.07
C VAL A 249 -5.90 1.44 8.64
N ASP A 250 -6.25 2.66 9.04
CA ASP A 250 -5.44 3.85 8.80
C ASP A 250 -4.51 4.13 10.00
N PRO A 251 -3.19 4.03 9.81
CA PRO A 251 -2.23 4.41 10.84
C PRO A 251 -1.91 5.92 10.87
N ASN A 252 -2.34 6.71 9.88
CA ASN A 252 -1.82 8.08 9.68
C ASN A 252 -2.85 9.19 9.93
N GLY A 253 -4.15 8.91 9.89
CA GLY A 253 -5.21 9.91 10.08
C GLY A 253 -5.41 10.85 8.89
N SER A 254 -4.45 10.91 7.96
CA SER A 254 -4.56 11.63 6.68
C SER A 254 -3.63 11.03 5.63
N ALA A 255 -3.83 11.39 4.36
CA ALA A 255 -3.07 10.81 3.25
C ALA A 255 -1.57 11.17 3.23
N ASN A 256 -1.20 12.29 3.85
CA ASN A 256 0.17 12.82 3.82
C ASN A 256 0.81 12.89 5.22
N ALA A 257 0.12 12.43 6.26
CA ALA A 257 0.69 12.33 7.60
C ALA A 257 1.56 11.08 7.71
N ASN A 258 2.52 11.13 8.62
CA ASN A 258 3.36 10.01 9.02
C ASN A 258 3.42 10.00 10.54
N THR A 259 2.85 8.96 11.15
CA THR A 259 2.84 8.76 12.61
C THR A 259 3.95 7.81 13.06
N MET A 260 4.69 7.25 12.11
CA MET A 260 5.62 6.14 12.25
C MET A 260 5.04 4.89 12.90
N CYS A 261 3.72 4.79 13.07
CA CYS A 261 3.07 3.72 13.82
C CYS A 261 3.60 3.55 15.26
N MET A 262 4.05 4.65 15.86
CA MET A 262 4.61 4.68 17.22
C MET A 262 3.76 5.56 18.13
N ASP A 263 3.85 5.31 19.43
CA ASP A 263 3.49 6.31 20.43
C ASP A 263 4.64 7.33 20.53
N SER A 264 4.40 8.53 20.02
CA SER A 264 5.36 9.62 19.98
C SER A 264 4.66 10.95 20.25
N ARG A 265 5.40 12.06 20.14
CA ARG A 265 4.79 13.40 20.21
C ARG A 265 3.81 13.71 19.06
N ILE A 266 3.82 12.91 18.00
CA ILE A 266 2.96 13.09 16.83
C ILE A 266 1.55 12.57 17.14
N ALA A 267 1.45 11.33 17.61
CA ALA A 267 0.21 10.64 17.93
C ALA A 267 0.50 9.37 18.77
N GLN A 268 -0.56 8.79 19.34
CA GLN A 268 -0.51 7.53 20.10
C GLN A 268 -0.94 6.35 19.21
N VAL A 269 -0.18 6.07 18.15
CA VAL A 269 -0.60 5.09 17.13
C VAL A 269 -0.22 3.65 17.49
N ASP A 270 0.83 3.42 18.25
CA ASP A 270 1.10 2.06 18.76
C ASP A 270 -0.07 1.63 19.66
N THR A 271 -0.54 2.51 20.55
CA THR A 271 -1.73 2.26 21.38
C THR A 271 -2.99 2.04 20.53
N TYR A 272 -3.19 2.81 19.45
CA TYR A 272 -4.34 2.61 18.56
C TYR A 272 -4.31 1.22 17.89
N LEU A 273 -3.17 0.83 17.32
CA LEU A 273 -3.02 -0.41 16.58
C LEU A 273 -2.93 -1.66 17.46
N SER A 274 -2.43 -1.53 18.69
CA SER A 274 -2.28 -2.65 19.64
C SER A 274 -3.46 -2.80 20.60
N GLN A 275 -4.26 -1.76 20.84
CA GLN A 275 -5.37 -1.81 21.81
C GLN A 275 -6.72 -1.53 21.15
N ASP A 276 -6.89 -0.35 20.54
CA ASP A 276 -8.19 0.08 20.02
C ASP A 276 -8.67 -0.80 18.86
N VAL A 277 -7.78 -1.07 17.89
CA VAL A 277 -8.10 -1.92 16.73
C VAL A 277 -8.43 -3.36 17.15
N PRO A 278 -7.58 -4.08 17.92
CA PRO A 278 -7.92 -5.44 18.37
C PRO A 278 -9.18 -5.51 19.22
N ALA A 279 -9.39 -4.54 20.12
CA ALA A 279 -10.59 -4.49 20.95
C ALA A 279 -11.85 -4.30 20.10
N TRP A 280 -11.81 -3.41 19.11
CA TRP A 280 -12.92 -3.20 18.18
C TRP A 280 -13.21 -4.47 17.37
N ILE A 281 -12.19 -5.12 16.81
CA ILE A 281 -12.32 -6.36 16.04
C ILE A 281 -12.98 -7.45 16.89
N ALA A 282 -12.45 -7.72 18.09
CA ALA A 282 -12.93 -8.80 18.95
C ALA A 282 -14.37 -8.57 19.44
N ASN A 283 -14.78 -7.32 19.61
CA ASN A 283 -16.11 -6.96 20.09
C ASN A 283 -17.15 -6.86 18.97
N THR A 284 -16.73 -6.51 17.75
CA THR A 284 -17.64 -6.20 16.63
C THR A 284 -17.75 -7.34 15.62
N LEU A 285 -16.68 -8.11 15.41
CA LEU A 285 -16.63 -9.15 14.37
C LEU A 285 -16.64 -10.55 14.98
N ASP A 286 -17.27 -11.49 14.28
CA ASP A 286 -17.34 -12.91 14.68
C ASP A 286 -16.10 -13.66 14.16
N VAL A 287 -14.99 -13.45 14.86
CA VAL A 287 -13.65 -13.94 14.52
C VAL A 287 -13.05 -14.75 15.66
N SER A 288 -11.95 -15.44 15.37
CA SER A 288 -11.19 -16.16 16.38
C SER A 288 -10.73 -15.24 17.50
N ARG A 289 -10.83 -15.72 18.74
CA ARG A 289 -10.30 -15.07 19.94
C ARG A 289 -8.89 -15.56 20.28
N ASP A 290 -8.39 -16.55 19.54
CA ASP A 290 -7.02 -17.04 19.69
C ASP A 290 -6.08 -16.15 18.88
N HIS A 291 -5.21 -15.41 19.57
CA HIS A 291 -4.24 -14.51 18.94
C HIS A 291 -3.13 -15.24 18.15
N GLN A 292 -3.03 -16.58 18.27
CA GLN A 292 -2.22 -17.37 17.31
C GLN A 292 -2.85 -17.40 15.90
N GLN A 293 -4.13 -17.03 15.79
CA GLN A 293 -4.86 -16.90 14.53
C GLN A 293 -4.97 -15.45 14.05
N TRP A 294 -4.12 -14.56 14.58
CA TRP A 294 -4.09 -13.14 14.24
C TRP A 294 -2.76 -12.78 13.60
N ALA A 295 -2.82 -12.07 12.48
CA ALA A 295 -1.66 -11.56 11.76
C ALA A 295 -1.79 -10.06 11.48
N VAL A 296 -0.65 -9.42 11.33
CA VAL A 296 -0.53 -8.06 10.77
C VAL A 296 0.17 -8.09 9.43
N GLY A 297 -0.15 -7.15 8.55
CA GLY A 297 0.58 -6.96 7.32
C GLY A 297 0.51 -5.54 6.80
N GLY A 298 1.31 -5.21 5.79
CA GLY A 298 1.30 -3.87 5.22
C GLY A 298 2.28 -3.69 4.08
N PHE A 299 2.10 -2.62 3.30
CA PHE A 299 2.98 -2.25 2.19
C PHE A 299 3.74 -0.96 2.47
N SER A 300 5.04 -0.91 2.19
CA SER A 300 5.92 0.24 2.43
C SER A 300 5.89 0.65 3.90
N PHE A 301 5.54 1.89 4.21
CA PHE A 301 5.23 2.36 5.56
C PHE A 301 4.36 1.38 6.36
N GLY A 302 3.30 0.83 5.74
CA GLY A 302 2.45 -0.15 6.41
C GLY A 302 3.18 -1.47 6.73
N GLY A 303 4.13 -1.87 5.89
CA GLY A 303 4.99 -3.04 6.13
C GLY A 303 5.90 -2.81 7.33
N THR A 304 6.43 -1.59 7.48
CA THR A 304 7.16 -1.15 8.67
C THR A 304 6.28 -1.21 9.91
N CYS A 305 5.05 -0.72 9.84
CA CYS A 305 4.06 -0.83 10.93
C CYS A 305 3.76 -2.28 11.30
N ALA A 306 3.69 -3.19 10.31
CA ALA A 306 3.48 -4.62 10.57
C ALA A 306 4.67 -5.23 11.33
N MET A 307 5.90 -4.88 10.94
CA MET A 307 7.10 -5.29 11.67
C MET A 307 7.11 -4.74 13.10
N GLN A 308 6.73 -3.47 13.31
CA GLN A 308 6.61 -2.88 14.64
C GLN A 308 5.57 -3.61 15.50
N MET A 309 4.36 -3.82 14.98
CA MET A 309 3.30 -4.47 15.75
C MET A 309 3.64 -5.92 16.11
N GLY A 310 4.20 -6.70 15.19
CA GLY A 310 4.56 -8.08 15.49
C GLY A 310 5.79 -8.23 16.39
N THR A 311 6.72 -7.27 16.38
CA THR A 311 7.89 -7.30 17.28
C THR A 311 7.59 -6.72 18.66
N ALA A 312 6.76 -5.68 18.74
CA ALA A 312 6.34 -5.05 19.99
C ALA A 312 5.25 -5.86 20.71
N HIS A 313 4.30 -6.42 19.96
CA HIS A 313 3.09 -7.05 20.47
C HIS A 313 2.85 -8.49 19.94
N PRO A 314 3.84 -9.41 20.05
CA PRO A 314 3.72 -10.77 19.51
C PRO A 314 2.59 -11.60 20.17
N GLY A 315 2.12 -11.18 21.35
CA GLY A 315 0.96 -11.79 22.02
C GLY A 315 -0.40 -11.41 21.41
N ILE A 316 -0.45 -10.35 20.60
CA ILE A 316 -1.65 -9.91 19.88
C ILE A 316 -1.61 -10.38 18.43
N PHE A 317 -0.43 -10.30 17.81
CA PHE A 317 -0.21 -10.69 16.42
C PHE A 317 0.96 -11.68 16.35
N SER A 318 0.65 -12.95 16.14
CA SER A 318 1.67 -14.01 16.09
C SER A 318 2.35 -14.16 14.73
N SER A 319 1.85 -13.46 13.70
CA SER A 319 2.36 -13.56 12.33
C SER A 319 2.41 -12.19 11.67
N ILE A 320 3.45 -11.95 10.85
CA ILE A 320 3.72 -10.68 10.19
C ILE A 320 3.84 -10.89 8.67
N LEU A 321 3.21 -10.03 7.88
CA LEU A 321 3.38 -9.93 6.42
C LEU A 321 3.96 -8.56 6.03
N GLY A 322 5.27 -8.48 5.83
CA GLY A 322 5.95 -7.23 5.45
C GLY A 322 6.17 -7.14 3.94
N PHE A 323 5.41 -6.30 3.24
CA PHE A 323 5.64 -6.02 1.82
C PHE A 323 6.42 -4.71 1.67
N ALA A 324 7.65 -4.79 1.17
CA ALA A 324 8.60 -3.70 1.01
C ALA A 324 8.67 -2.82 2.28
N ALA A 325 8.88 -3.44 3.44
CA ALA A 325 9.02 -2.71 4.70
C ALA A 325 10.32 -1.88 4.70
N GLU A 326 10.27 -0.70 5.31
CA GLU A 326 11.47 0.10 5.55
C GLU A 326 12.36 -0.59 6.60
N ARG A 327 13.63 -0.21 6.64
CA ARG A 327 14.58 -0.72 7.63
C ARG A 327 14.18 -0.42 9.07
N GLU A 328 13.73 0.80 9.30
CA GLU A 328 13.25 1.33 10.59
C GLU A 328 12.26 2.47 10.30
N PRO A 329 11.38 2.85 11.26
CA PRO A 329 10.42 3.93 11.05
C PRO A 329 11.13 5.28 10.81
N ALA A 330 10.67 6.05 9.82
CA ALA A 330 11.31 7.32 9.45
C ALA A 330 10.30 8.42 9.10
N LEU A 331 10.60 9.66 9.49
CA LEU A 331 9.93 10.88 8.99
C LEU A 331 10.70 11.54 7.85
N ALA A 332 12.02 11.31 7.83
CA ALA A 332 12.94 11.91 6.91
C ALA A 332 14.11 10.95 6.66
N LYS A 333 14.77 11.14 5.52
CA LYS A 333 16.01 10.43 5.18
C LYS A 333 17.11 10.61 6.22
N ASP A 334 17.16 11.78 6.85
CA ASP A 334 18.05 12.03 8.00
C ASP A 334 17.41 11.51 9.28
N ARG A 335 17.95 10.39 9.79
CA ARG A 335 17.55 9.77 11.04
C ARG A 335 17.56 10.74 12.23
N SER A 336 18.50 11.69 12.28
CA SER A 336 18.58 12.66 13.38
C SER A 336 17.36 13.58 13.43
N LYS A 337 16.83 13.95 12.26
CA LYS A 337 15.60 14.74 12.13
C LYS A 337 14.39 13.93 12.57
N THR A 338 14.31 12.66 12.17
CA THR A 338 13.26 11.73 12.66
C THR A 338 13.23 11.72 14.18
N ILE A 339 14.37 11.47 14.84
CA ILE A 339 14.43 11.37 16.32
C ILE A 339 14.12 12.70 16.99
N ALA A 340 14.63 13.82 16.46
CA ALA A 340 14.33 15.15 16.99
C ALA A 340 12.83 15.50 16.90
N ASP A 341 12.21 15.24 15.76
CA ASP A 341 10.84 15.63 15.47
C ASP A 341 9.80 14.68 16.11
N SER A 342 10.22 13.53 16.65
CA SER A 342 9.31 12.53 17.22
C SER A 342 9.55 12.15 18.70
N PHE A 343 10.82 12.13 19.13
CA PHE A 343 11.24 11.75 20.48
C PHE A 343 12.08 12.84 21.16
N ASP A 344 11.99 14.09 20.70
CA ASP A 344 12.73 15.25 21.25
C ASP A 344 14.26 15.04 21.31
N GLY A 345 14.79 14.22 20.39
CA GLY A 345 16.22 13.89 20.34
C GLY A 345 16.63 12.70 21.22
N ASP A 346 15.68 12.04 21.90
CA ASP A 346 15.93 10.84 22.70
C ASP A 346 16.13 9.62 21.79
N ILE A 347 17.40 9.30 21.56
CA ILE A 347 17.82 8.17 20.71
C ILE A 347 17.40 6.83 21.33
N GLU A 348 17.53 6.67 22.64
CA GLU A 348 17.25 5.41 23.32
C GLU A 348 15.74 5.12 23.29
N ALA A 349 14.90 6.14 23.52
CA ALA A 349 13.46 6.01 23.41
C ALA A 349 13.01 5.65 21.98
N PHE A 350 13.62 6.24 20.95
CA PHE A 350 13.32 5.86 19.56
C PHE A 350 13.77 4.42 19.27
N GLU A 351 15.02 4.07 19.59
CA GLU A 351 15.62 2.77 19.28
C GLU A 351 14.91 1.61 19.97
N ALA A 352 14.49 1.79 21.22
CA ALA A 352 13.71 0.81 21.97
C ALA A 352 12.40 0.40 21.29
N ASN A 353 11.91 1.21 20.34
CA ASN A 353 10.68 1.00 19.59
C ASN A 353 10.92 0.54 18.14
N THR A 354 12.18 0.25 17.74
CA THR A 354 12.50 -0.21 16.38
C THR A 354 12.55 -1.75 16.28
N PRO A 355 12.05 -2.36 15.19
CA PRO A 355 12.01 -3.82 15.05
C PRO A 355 13.38 -4.50 15.15
N LEU A 356 14.42 -3.93 14.54
CA LEU A 356 15.77 -4.51 14.56
C LEU A 356 16.32 -4.60 15.99
N VAL A 357 16.19 -3.53 16.79
CA VAL A 357 16.64 -3.51 18.18
C VAL A 357 15.83 -4.49 19.05
N MET A 358 14.50 -4.56 18.84
CA MET A 358 13.68 -5.53 19.57
C MET A 358 14.06 -6.98 19.26
N MET A 359 14.37 -7.29 18.00
CA MET A 359 14.79 -8.62 17.56
C MET A 359 16.15 -9.04 18.12
N GLU A 360 17.03 -8.10 18.43
CA GLU A 360 18.29 -8.41 19.14
C GLU A 360 18.08 -8.77 20.62
N GLN A 361 17.01 -8.27 21.24
CA GLN A 361 16.79 -8.33 22.69
C GLN A 361 15.77 -9.38 23.13
N ARG A 362 14.93 -9.88 22.20
CA ARG A 362 13.78 -10.74 22.50
C ARG A 362 13.84 -12.03 21.68
N ASN A 363 13.09 -13.04 22.12
CA ASN A 363 12.92 -14.30 21.40
C ASN A 363 11.47 -14.42 20.93
N TYR A 364 11.30 -14.78 19.65
CA TYR A 364 10.01 -14.86 18.96
C TYR A 364 9.64 -16.28 18.54
N ALA A 365 10.20 -17.29 19.20
CA ALA A 365 9.83 -18.69 18.99
C ALA A 365 8.30 -18.86 19.06
N GLY A 366 7.73 -19.47 18.01
CA GLY A 366 6.28 -19.62 17.85
C GLY A 366 5.62 -18.51 17.04
N SER A 367 6.30 -17.39 16.78
CA SER A 367 5.85 -16.33 15.85
C SER A 367 6.39 -16.56 14.45
N GLY A 368 5.74 -15.96 13.44
CA GLY A 368 6.13 -16.08 12.03
C GLY A 368 6.23 -14.74 11.32
N VAL A 369 7.09 -14.65 10.31
CA VAL A 369 7.21 -13.48 9.45
C VAL A 369 7.44 -13.88 8.00
N TYR A 370 6.68 -13.26 7.11
CA TYR A 370 6.79 -13.40 5.66
C TYR A 370 7.12 -12.04 5.06
N LEU A 371 8.25 -11.93 4.38
CA LEU A 371 8.73 -10.67 3.81
C LEU A 371 8.79 -10.73 2.30
N VAL A 372 8.43 -9.63 1.65
CA VAL A 372 8.44 -9.52 0.19
C VAL A 372 9.01 -8.18 -0.24
N SER A 373 9.80 -8.16 -1.31
CA SER A 373 10.24 -6.93 -1.99
C SER A 373 10.15 -7.10 -3.51
N GLY A 374 10.12 -5.99 -4.26
CA GLY A 374 10.34 -6.04 -5.71
C GLY A 374 11.83 -6.13 -6.03
N GLU A 375 12.24 -7.04 -6.92
CA GLU A 375 13.66 -7.21 -7.30
C GLU A 375 14.30 -5.93 -7.87
N ALA A 376 13.52 -5.12 -8.59
CA ALA A 376 13.97 -3.84 -9.15
C ALA A 376 14.06 -2.73 -8.09
N ASP A 377 13.51 -2.96 -6.90
CA ASP A 377 13.68 -2.08 -5.75
C ASP A 377 14.83 -2.57 -4.88
N HIS A 378 16.04 -2.15 -5.27
CA HIS A 378 17.27 -2.58 -4.61
C HIS A 378 17.38 -2.10 -3.16
N GLU A 379 16.81 -0.93 -2.83
CA GLU A 379 16.85 -0.36 -1.48
C GLU A 379 15.97 -1.19 -0.54
N PHE A 380 14.69 -1.39 -0.88
CA PHE A 380 13.80 -2.20 -0.05
C PHE A 380 14.12 -3.69 -0.08
N THR A 381 14.74 -4.20 -1.13
CA THR A 381 15.28 -5.57 -1.13
C THR A 381 16.43 -5.72 -0.13
N ALA A 382 17.31 -4.73 -0.01
CA ALA A 382 18.34 -4.76 1.03
C ALA A 382 17.74 -4.73 2.43
N TYR A 383 16.73 -3.89 2.67
CA TYR A 383 16.01 -3.83 3.95
C TYR A 383 15.30 -5.15 4.27
N MET A 384 14.63 -5.75 3.30
CA MET A 384 13.97 -7.05 3.44
C MET A 384 14.95 -8.14 3.91
N LEU A 385 16.12 -8.23 3.28
CA LEU A 385 17.13 -9.23 3.62
C LEU A 385 17.71 -9.01 5.03
N GLU A 386 17.92 -7.75 5.43
CA GLU A 386 18.38 -7.39 6.78
C GLU A 386 17.33 -7.77 7.84
N LEU A 387 16.07 -7.38 7.63
CA LEU A 387 14.95 -7.71 8.52
C LEU A 387 14.73 -9.24 8.61
N ALA A 388 14.79 -9.95 7.49
CA ALA A 388 14.66 -11.41 7.46
C ALA A 388 15.78 -12.10 8.25
N GLN A 389 17.02 -11.61 8.12
CA GLN A 389 18.14 -12.16 8.87
C GLN A 389 18.01 -11.89 10.38
N ALA A 390 17.60 -10.69 10.76
CA ALA A 390 17.34 -10.35 12.16
C ALA A 390 16.20 -11.22 12.74
N ALA A 391 15.12 -11.42 11.98
CA ALA A 391 13.99 -12.24 12.39
C ALA A 391 14.36 -13.72 12.60
N ARG A 392 15.15 -14.29 11.67
CA ARG A 392 15.71 -15.65 11.83
C ARG A 392 16.54 -15.76 13.11
N ASN A 393 17.41 -14.78 13.37
CA ASN A 393 18.25 -14.78 14.57
C ASN A 393 17.42 -14.68 15.87
N ALA A 394 16.31 -13.94 15.83
CA ALA A 394 15.41 -13.75 16.96
C ALA A 394 14.44 -14.93 17.18
N GLY A 395 14.43 -15.93 16.30
CA GLY A 395 13.66 -17.17 16.46
C GLY A 395 12.30 -17.20 15.75
N PHE A 396 12.01 -16.25 14.85
CA PHE A 396 10.82 -16.32 14.00
C PHE A 396 10.92 -17.47 12.98
N GLU A 397 9.79 -18.11 12.69
CA GLU A 397 9.61 -18.83 11.42
C GLU A 397 9.60 -17.79 10.29
N THR A 398 10.63 -17.79 9.44
CA THR A 398 10.87 -16.69 8.50
C THR A 398 10.92 -17.17 7.06
N GLU A 399 10.15 -16.54 6.19
CA GLU A 399 10.25 -16.64 4.74
C GLU A 399 10.43 -15.25 4.13
N ASP A 400 11.28 -15.13 3.10
CA ASP A 400 11.49 -13.89 2.37
C ASP A 400 11.58 -14.14 0.86
N ASN A 401 10.93 -13.29 0.06
CA ASN A 401 10.78 -13.50 -1.37
C ASN A 401 10.90 -12.18 -2.16
N SER A 402 11.83 -12.13 -3.11
CA SER A 402 11.89 -11.03 -4.09
C SER A 402 11.05 -11.34 -5.33
N ILE A 403 10.19 -10.42 -5.73
CA ILE A 403 9.32 -10.55 -6.90
C ILE A 403 10.07 -10.08 -8.16
N PRO A 404 10.31 -10.98 -9.14
CA PRO A 404 11.07 -10.61 -10.32
C PRO A 404 10.40 -9.49 -11.12
N HIS A 405 11.22 -8.53 -11.55
CA HIS A 405 10.82 -7.36 -12.35
C HIS A 405 9.83 -6.38 -11.69
N ALA A 406 9.43 -6.59 -10.43
CA ALA A 406 8.62 -5.62 -9.69
C ALA A 406 9.52 -4.57 -9.02
N GLY A 407 9.05 -3.33 -8.94
CA GLY A 407 9.69 -2.25 -8.17
C GLY A 407 8.97 -1.99 -6.84
N HIS A 408 9.04 -0.76 -6.34
CA HIS A 408 8.29 -0.33 -5.15
C HIS A 408 6.81 -0.09 -5.50
N SER A 409 6.07 -1.17 -5.74
CA SER A 409 4.72 -1.07 -6.31
C SER A 409 3.76 -2.14 -5.82
N TRP A 410 2.47 -1.91 -6.06
CA TRP A 410 1.43 -2.89 -5.77
C TRP A 410 1.63 -4.21 -6.52
N ASP A 411 2.37 -4.26 -7.64
CA ASP A 411 2.68 -5.53 -8.33
C ASP A 411 3.45 -6.50 -7.41
N ALA A 412 4.41 -5.99 -6.63
CA ALA A 412 5.15 -6.79 -5.66
C ALA A 412 4.21 -7.37 -4.59
N VAL A 413 3.25 -6.56 -4.11
CA VAL A 413 2.25 -7.00 -3.13
C VAL A 413 1.32 -8.05 -3.73
N ILE A 414 0.73 -7.77 -4.91
CA ILE A 414 -0.23 -8.66 -5.58
C ILE A 414 0.38 -10.02 -5.86
N ARG A 415 1.64 -10.05 -6.33
CA ARG A 415 2.34 -11.29 -6.68
C ARG A 415 2.94 -12.00 -5.47
N GLY A 416 3.22 -11.29 -4.38
CA GLY A 416 3.70 -11.86 -3.12
C GLY A 416 2.58 -12.34 -2.19
N MET A 417 1.38 -11.76 -2.27
CA MET A 417 0.26 -12.08 -1.38
C MET A 417 -0.14 -13.57 -1.39
N PRO A 418 -0.19 -14.29 -2.53
CA PRO A 418 -0.53 -15.72 -2.50
C PRO A 418 0.37 -16.54 -1.57
N GLY A 419 1.70 -16.39 -1.69
CA GLY A 419 2.64 -17.09 -0.80
C GLY A 419 2.53 -16.63 0.66
N ALA A 420 2.22 -15.35 0.90
CA ALA A 420 1.98 -14.82 2.23
C ALA A 420 0.71 -15.42 2.88
N LEU A 421 -0.35 -15.62 2.09
CA LEU A 421 -1.58 -16.26 2.56
C LEU A 421 -1.37 -17.76 2.79
N ASP A 422 -0.60 -18.45 1.95
CA ASP A 422 -0.24 -19.86 2.14
C ASP A 422 0.57 -20.06 3.44
N PHE A 423 1.52 -19.14 3.71
CA PHE A 423 2.28 -19.11 4.95
C PHE A 423 1.36 -18.99 6.18
N LEU A 424 0.39 -18.08 6.13
CA LEU A 424 -0.61 -17.95 7.21
C LEU A 424 -1.53 -19.16 7.30
N ALA A 425 -1.93 -19.74 6.18
CA ALA A 425 -2.80 -20.91 6.12
C ALA A 425 -2.18 -22.10 6.86
N SER A 426 -0.89 -22.35 6.62
CA SER A 426 -0.11 -23.36 7.33
C SER A 426 -0.11 -23.12 8.85
N ARG A 427 0.17 -21.88 9.27
CA ARG A 427 0.25 -21.50 10.69
C ARG A 427 -1.10 -21.55 11.40
N TRP A 428 -2.20 -21.28 10.69
CA TRP A 428 -3.56 -21.32 11.24
C TRP A 428 -4.24 -22.67 11.14
N GLY A 429 -3.62 -23.65 10.48
CA GLY A 429 -4.19 -24.97 10.24
C GLY A 429 -5.43 -24.92 9.33
N LEU A 430 -5.43 -24.02 8.35
CA LEU A 430 -6.47 -24.00 7.31
C LEU A 430 -6.35 -25.28 6.45
N PRO A 431 -7.46 -25.94 6.11
CA PRO A 431 -7.44 -27.10 5.22
C PRO A 431 -6.86 -26.72 3.85
N GLN A 432 -5.96 -27.55 3.31
CA GLN A 432 -5.44 -27.43 1.94
C GLN A 432 -6.37 -28.06 0.91
#